data_AF-A0A7Y2D8W2-F1
#
_entry.id   AF-A0A7Y2D8W2-F1
#
_cell.length_a   1.000
_cell.length_b   1.000
_cell.length_c   1.000
_cell.angle_alpha   90.00
_cell.angle_beta   90.00
_cell.angle_gamma   90.00
#
_symmetry.space_group_name_H-M   'P 1'
#
loop_
_entity.id
_entity.type
_entity.pdbx_description
1 polymer ?
#
loop_
_entity_poly.entity_id
_entity_poly.type
_entity_poly.pdbx_seq_one_letter_code
_entity_poly.pdbx_strand_id
1 'polypeptide(L)'
;MKRFLAALGTVATLALLPTAPASAEMQCAGHTATIVGTPFNDVLRGTNGRDVINAGRGADIIYGLGGEDIICGGRGPDTIYGGAGSDFIKGGNSRDVIYGGRGHDSIHGNIGQDQIYGGPGTDGCTGGVVTIDCETTRTAPPNSLGGGAAPPTPPPTTTTAPPPPPPPPPPPPPPPPPPPPPPTTTTAPGIPAAAATMLDRINEVRAAAGAEPLTYSVEISEMATAWSEQMANSVGLAHNPNYVEQTPGNWFAVAENVAYAGSATQAQSVLENSSGHYANMTRATYTHVGLGIVVDGNITWVTQNFAAYP
;
A
#
# COMPACT_ATOMS: atom_id res chain seq x y z
N MET A 1 44.92 -53.49 35.24
CA MET A 1 43.57 -53.67 35.80
C MET A 1 42.71 -52.47 35.41
N LYS A 2 41.52 -52.71 34.83
CA LYS A 2 40.26 -51.92 34.80
C LYS A 2 40.22 -50.70 35.77
N ARG A 3 39.69 -49.48 35.54
CA ARG A 3 38.55 -48.89 34.77
C ARG A 3 38.61 -47.33 34.99
N PHE A 4 38.39 -46.43 34.01
CA PHE A 4 37.16 -45.65 33.63
C PHE A 4 37.34 -44.10 33.71
N LEU A 5 36.90 -43.40 32.64
CA LEU A 5 36.24 -42.07 32.49
C LEU A 5 36.71 -40.85 33.34
N ALA A 6 36.75 -39.59 32.88
CA ALA A 6 35.90 -38.88 31.92
C ALA A 6 36.61 -37.61 31.36
N ALA A 7 36.21 -37.20 30.15
CA ALA A 7 36.56 -35.92 29.56
C ALA A 7 35.79 -34.77 30.24
N LEU A 8 36.50 -33.70 30.63
CA LEU A 8 35.90 -32.45 31.07
C LEU A 8 35.65 -31.56 29.84
N GLY A 9 34.45 -31.68 29.27
CA GLY A 9 33.86 -30.65 28.44
C GLY A 9 33.09 -29.68 29.35
N THR A 10 33.59 -28.46 29.50
CA THR A 10 32.83 -27.40 30.17
C THR A 10 31.84 -26.83 29.16
N VAL A 11 30.59 -27.26 29.26
CA VAL A 11 29.47 -26.68 28.52
C VAL A 11 29.16 -25.33 29.14
N ALA A 12 29.34 -24.24 28.39
CA ALA A 12 28.77 -22.96 28.73
C ALA A 12 27.24 -23.10 28.66
N THR A 13 26.58 -23.15 29.81
CA THR A 13 25.13 -23.10 29.90
C THR A 13 24.67 -21.71 29.47
N LEU A 14 24.38 -21.57 28.18
CA LEU A 14 23.78 -20.38 27.61
C LEU A 14 22.36 -20.27 28.19
N ALA A 15 22.19 -19.42 29.20
CA ALA A 15 20.88 -19.07 29.71
C ALA A 15 20.11 -18.36 28.58
N LEU A 16 19.04 -19.00 28.08
CA LEU A 16 18.06 -18.33 27.25
C LEU A 16 17.43 -17.21 28.09
N LEU A 17 17.82 -15.97 27.81
CA LEU A 17 17.00 -14.82 28.15
C LEU A 17 15.66 -14.98 27.41
N PRO A 18 14.51 -14.70 28.03
CA PRO A 18 13.25 -14.63 27.31
C PRO A 18 13.40 -13.58 26.21
N THR A 19 13.25 -14.01 24.97
CA THR A 19 13.23 -13.13 23.81
C THR A 19 12.15 -12.08 24.02
N ALA A 20 12.54 -10.81 24.16
CA ALA A 20 11.62 -9.70 24.01
C ALA A 20 10.84 -9.88 22.69
N PRO A 21 9.54 -9.51 22.64
CA PRO A 21 8.80 -9.64 21.39
C PRO A 21 9.54 -8.84 20.32
N ALA A 22 9.77 -9.52 19.19
CA ALA A 22 10.40 -8.93 18.02
C ALA A 22 9.75 -7.57 17.72
N SER A 23 10.59 -6.56 17.54
CA SER A 23 10.17 -5.22 17.12
C SER A 23 9.25 -5.32 15.90
N ALA A 24 8.21 -4.49 15.90
CA ALA A 24 7.10 -4.44 14.93
C ALA A 24 7.50 -4.42 13.44
N GLU A 25 8.77 -4.17 13.11
CA GLU A 25 9.30 -4.28 11.76
C GLU A 25 9.36 -5.72 11.22
N MET A 26 9.42 -6.75 12.08
CA MET A 26 9.69 -8.13 11.66
C MET A 26 8.43 -8.98 11.36
N GLN A 27 7.23 -8.53 11.71
CA GLN A 27 6.03 -9.38 11.64
C GLN A 27 5.35 -9.39 10.26
N CYS A 28 5.36 -8.29 9.50
CA CYS A 28 4.85 -8.27 8.11
C CYS A 28 5.78 -8.95 7.08
N ALA A 29 7.08 -9.06 7.37
CA ALA A 29 8.08 -9.63 6.46
C ALA A 29 8.53 -11.06 6.85
N GLY A 30 8.21 -11.52 8.07
CA GLY A 30 8.61 -12.82 8.59
C GLY A 30 7.56 -13.93 8.47
N HIS A 31 6.32 -13.59 8.08
CA HIS A 31 5.22 -14.53 7.91
C HIS A 31 4.83 -14.64 6.43
N THR A 32 4.66 -15.87 5.94
CA THR A 32 4.06 -16.10 4.61
C THR A 32 2.59 -15.71 4.68
N ALA A 33 2.23 -14.62 3.99
CA ALA A 33 0.86 -14.14 3.95
C ALA A 33 -0.09 -15.21 3.38
N THR A 34 -1.21 -15.43 4.07
CA THR A 34 -2.30 -16.31 3.61
C THR A 34 -3.17 -15.58 2.58
N ILE A 35 -3.21 -14.25 2.66
CA ILE A 35 -3.96 -13.37 1.75
C ILE A 35 -3.04 -12.25 1.31
N VAL A 36 -2.82 -12.14 0.00
CA VAL A 36 -1.95 -11.14 -0.61
C VAL A 36 -2.78 -10.31 -1.59
N GLY A 37 -2.84 -9.01 -1.34
CA GLY A 37 -3.38 -8.03 -2.26
C GLY A 37 -2.44 -7.78 -3.43
N THR A 38 -2.95 -7.01 -4.37
CA THR A 38 -2.23 -6.50 -5.52
C THR A 38 -1.56 -5.17 -5.15
N PRO A 39 -0.77 -4.57 -6.05
CA PRO A 39 -0.27 -3.21 -5.85
C PRO A 39 -1.35 -2.10 -6.03
N PHE A 40 -2.64 -2.44 -6.02
CA PHE A 40 -3.77 -1.53 -6.28
C PHE A 40 -4.83 -1.64 -5.19
N ASN A 41 -5.85 -0.77 -5.26
CA ASN A 41 -6.97 -0.78 -4.31
C ASN A 41 -7.71 -2.12 -4.30
N ASP A 42 -7.58 -2.85 -3.21
CA ASP A 42 -8.18 -4.16 -3.02
C ASP A 42 -9.28 -4.14 -1.97
N VAL A 43 -10.15 -5.16 -2.03
CA VAL A 43 -11.05 -5.51 -0.93
C VAL A 43 -10.68 -6.91 -0.45
N LEU A 44 -9.96 -6.97 0.66
CA LEU A 44 -9.41 -8.20 1.22
C LEU A 44 -10.22 -8.64 2.42
N ARG A 45 -10.46 -9.95 2.52
CA ARG A 45 -11.27 -10.53 3.59
C ARG A 45 -10.65 -11.82 4.12
N GLY A 46 -10.26 -11.78 5.38
CA GLY A 46 -9.86 -12.91 6.20
C GLY A 46 -11.01 -13.85 6.54
N THR A 47 -10.77 -14.68 7.55
CA THR A 47 -11.63 -15.76 8.02
C THR A 47 -11.96 -15.57 9.50
N ASN A 48 -12.57 -16.58 10.15
CA ASN A 48 -12.74 -16.56 11.61
C ASN A 48 -11.57 -17.23 12.35
N GLY A 49 -10.48 -17.53 11.65
CA GLY A 49 -9.25 -18.06 12.21
C GLY A 49 -8.09 -17.09 11.98
N ARG A 50 -6.91 -17.42 12.50
CA ARG A 50 -5.70 -16.61 12.33
C ARG A 50 -5.33 -16.46 10.86
N ASP A 51 -5.29 -15.23 10.38
CA ASP A 51 -4.86 -14.85 9.05
C ASP A 51 -3.59 -13.99 9.04
N VAL A 52 -2.88 -14.02 7.92
CA VAL A 52 -1.77 -13.11 7.64
C VAL A 52 -2.10 -12.40 6.32
N ILE A 53 -2.49 -11.14 6.42
CA ILE A 53 -2.97 -10.33 5.31
C ILE A 53 -1.93 -9.26 4.98
N ASN A 54 -1.51 -9.20 3.72
CA ASN A 54 -0.68 -8.12 3.19
C ASN A 54 -1.37 -7.53 1.98
N ALA A 55 -1.91 -6.31 2.12
CA ALA A 55 -2.65 -5.68 1.04
C ALA A 55 -1.74 -5.07 -0.02
N GLY A 56 -0.56 -4.59 0.37
CA GLY A 56 0.51 -4.29 -0.55
C GLY A 56 0.59 -2.80 -0.85
N ARG A 57 0.12 -2.37 -2.01
CA ARG A 57 0.01 -0.93 -2.31
C ARG A 57 -1.43 -0.68 -2.76
N GLY A 58 -1.89 0.56 -2.68
CA GLY A 58 -3.27 0.90 -3.03
C GLY A 58 -3.96 1.60 -1.88
N ALA A 59 -5.21 2.01 -2.11
CA ALA A 59 -6.14 2.39 -1.08
C ALA A 59 -7.01 1.17 -0.78
N ASP A 60 -6.58 0.36 0.18
CA ASP A 60 -7.15 -0.97 0.39
C ASP A 60 -8.25 -0.96 1.45
N ILE A 61 -9.21 -1.87 1.32
CA ILE A 61 -10.20 -2.17 2.35
C ILE A 61 -9.95 -3.58 2.87
N ILE A 62 -9.56 -3.71 4.12
CA ILE A 62 -9.15 -4.98 4.71
C ILE A 62 -10.07 -5.36 5.87
N TYR A 63 -10.58 -6.59 5.85
CA TYR A 63 -11.36 -7.18 6.92
C TYR A 63 -10.66 -8.43 7.47
N GLY A 64 -10.07 -8.39 8.66
CA GLY A 64 -9.51 -9.58 9.35
C GLY A 64 -10.58 -10.55 9.81
N LEU A 65 -11.70 -9.99 10.33
CA LEU A 65 -12.89 -10.67 10.87
C LEU A 65 -12.69 -11.25 12.27
N GLY A 66 -12.14 -12.44 12.42
CA GLY A 66 -11.94 -13.02 13.75
C GLY A 66 -10.77 -13.97 13.77
N GLY A 67 -10.06 -14.04 14.88
CA GLY A 67 -8.76 -14.71 14.92
C GLY A 67 -7.74 -13.81 15.62
N GLU A 68 -6.50 -14.27 15.69
CA GLU A 68 -5.39 -13.39 16.08
C GLU A 68 -4.61 -13.10 14.81
N ASP A 69 -4.93 -11.99 14.15
CA ASP A 69 -4.50 -11.73 12.78
C ASP A 69 -3.22 -10.90 12.71
N ILE A 70 -2.49 -11.02 11.61
CA ILE A 70 -1.40 -10.11 11.23
C ILE A 70 -1.85 -9.39 9.96
N ILE A 71 -2.11 -8.08 10.06
CA ILE A 71 -2.63 -7.28 8.95
C ILE A 71 -1.65 -6.17 8.60
N CYS A 72 -1.29 -6.08 7.33
CA CYS A 72 -0.40 -5.06 6.79
C CYS A 72 -1.10 -4.37 5.61
N GLY A 73 -1.47 -3.09 5.77
CA GLY A 73 -2.05 -2.25 4.71
C GLY A 73 -1.04 -1.99 3.61
N GLY A 74 0.11 -1.42 4.00
CA GLY A 74 1.25 -1.30 3.11
C GLY A 74 1.43 0.13 2.63
N ARG A 75 1.26 0.45 1.35
CA ARG A 75 1.39 1.83 0.87
C ARG A 75 0.09 2.33 0.27
N GLY A 76 -0.36 3.49 0.72
CA GLY A 76 -1.53 4.19 0.22
C GLY A 76 -2.54 4.35 1.36
N PRO A 77 -3.65 5.09 1.15
CA PRO A 77 -4.58 5.39 2.23
C PRO A 77 -5.52 4.20 2.48
N ASP A 78 -5.20 3.39 3.48
CA ASP A 78 -5.88 2.12 3.74
C ASP A 78 -7.02 2.26 4.76
N THR A 79 -8.05 1.42 4.63
CA THR A 79 -9.09 1.23 5.64
C THR A 79 -9.03 -0.20 6.17
N ILE A 80 -8.67 -0.35 7.44
CA ILE A 80 -8.39 -1.65 8.04
C ILE A 80 -9.37 -1.93 9.19
N TYR A 81 -9.99 -3.10 9.16
CA TYR A 81 -10.81 -3.65 10.24
C TYR A 81 -10.17 -4.96 10.74
N GLY A 82 -9.56 -4.95 11.93
CA GLY A 82 -8.97 -6.15 12.56
C GLY A 82 -10.03 -7.19 12.84
N GLY A 83 -10.98 -6.85 13.71
CA GLY A 83 -12.15 -7.67 13.97
C GLY A 83 -12.20 -8.16 15.41
N ALA A 84 -12.23 -9.47 15.64
CA ALA A 84 -12.30 -10.04 16.98
C ALA A 84 -11.11 -10.95 17.27
N GLY A 85 -10.41 -10.67 18.35
CA GLY A 85 -9.23 -11.38 18.83
C GLY A 85 -8.08 -10.41 19.04
N SER A 86 -6.88 -10.91 19.31
CA SER A 86 -5.72 -10.06 19.59
C SER A 86 -4.93 -9.86 18.31
N ASP A 87 -5.16 -8.75 17.62
CA ASP A 87 -4.63 -8.52 16.28
C ASP A 87 -3.34 -7.69 16.30
N PHE A 88 -2.46 -7.96 15.35
CA PHE A 88 -1.35 -7.08 15.00
C PHE A 88 -1.68 -6.36 13.70
N ILE A 89 -1.80 -5.03 13.74
CA ILE A 89 -2.19 -4.22 12.58
C ILE A 89 -1.12 -3.19 12.27
N LYS A 90 -0.73 -3.12 11.00
CA LYS A 90 0.17 -2.12 10.45
C LYS A 90 -0.54 -1.37 9.32
N GLY A 91 -0.81 -0.08 9.50
CA GLY A 91 -1.37 0.79 8.45
C GLY A 91 -0.41 0.91 7.29
N GLY A 92 0.72 1.59 7.53
CA GLY A 92 1.83 1.60 6.61
C GLY A 92 2.19 3.02 6.22
N ASN A 93 2.22 3.33 4.93
CA ASN A 93 2.51 4.68 4.45
C ASN A 93 1.23 5.33 3.95
N SER A 94 1.07 6.63 4.22
CA SER A 94 -0.06 7.50 3.85
C SER A 94 -1.09 7.60 4.96
N ARG A 95 -2.28 8.13 4.66
CA ARG A 95 -3.29 8.46 5.66
C ARG A 95 -4.24 7.28 5.84
N ASP A 96 -4.06 6.52 6.91
CA ASP A 96 -4.84 5.30 7.16
C ASP A 96 -6.01 5.51 8.12
N VAL A 97 -7.01 4.65 8.01
CA VAL A 97 -8.13 4.51 8.95
C VAL A 97 -8.12 3.08 9.49
N ILE A 98 -7.86 2.93 10.78
CA ILE A 98 -7.67 1.60 11.40
C ILE A 98 -8.65 1.42 12.54
N TYR A 99 -9.37 0.30 12.51
CA TYR A 99 -10.23 -0.21 13.56
C TYR A 99 -9.65 -1.54 14.06
N GLY A 100 -9.14 -1.59 15.30
CA GLY A 100 -8.66 -2.82 15.92
C GLY A 100 -9.79 -3.82 16.10
N GLY A 101 -10.82 -3.39 16.83
CA GLY A 101 -12.02 -4.18 17.04
C GLY A 101 -12.10 -4.65 18.48
N ARG A 102 -12.44 -5.92 18.72
CA ARG A 102 -12.53 -6.48 20.08
C ARG A 102 -11.28 -7.29 20.35
N GLY A 103 -10.59 -7.01 21.45
CA GLY A 103 -9.51 -7.88 21.92
C GLY A 103 -8.38 -7.12 22.56
N HIS A 104 -7.15 -7.57 22.36
CA HIS A 104 -5.96 -6.88 22.85
C HIS A 104 -5.07 -6.60 21.65
N ASP A 105 -5.30 -5.46 21.00
CA ASP A 105 -4.73 -5.19 19.69
C ASP A 105 -3.41 -4.41 19.79
N SER A 106 -2.50 -4.69 18.85
CA SER A 106 -1.26 -3.94 18.66
C SER A 106 -1.29 -3.25 17.31
N ILE A 107 -1.50 -1.93 17.32
CA ILE A 107 -1.81 -1.15 16.11
C ILE A 107 -0.73 -0.12 15.82
N HIS A 108 -0.17 -0.15 14.62
CA HIS A 108 0.90 0.74 14.17
C HIS A 108 0.47 1.45 12.88
N GLY A 109 0.05 2.72 12.95
CA GLY A 109 -0.24 3.53 11.76
C GLY A 109 1.01 3.77 10.89
N ASN A 110 2.17 3.97 11.53
CA ASN A 110 3.45 4.34 10.91
C ASN A 110 3.44 5.72 10.23
N ILE A 111 3.81 5.81 8.95
CA ILE A 111 4.11 7.07 8.27
C ILE A 111 2.81 7.62 7.71
N GLY A 112 2.28 8.67 8.31
CA GLY A 112 0.96 9.10 7.91
C GLY A 112 0.34 10.14 8.80
N GLN A 113 -0.93 10.39 8.52
CA GLN A 113 -1.83 11.22 9.31
C GLN A 113 -3.03 10.34 9.71
N ASP A 114 -2.78 9.40 10.60
CA ASP A 114 -3.64 8.23 10.76
C ASP A 114 -4.81 8.49 11.72
N GLN A 115 -5.90 7.78 11.48
CA GLN A 115 -7.05 7.68 12.38
C GLN A 115 -7.10 6.26 12.94
N ILE A 116 -6.80 6.10 14.22
CA ILE A 116 -6.71 4.80 14.87
C ILE A 116 -7.75 4.69 15.98
N TYR A 117 -8.54 3.62 15.92
CA TYR A 117 -9.55 3.24 16.89
C TYR A 117 -9.26 1.81 17.36
N GLY A 118 -8.73 1.64 18.56
CA GLY A 118 -8.46 0.31 19.16
C GLY A 118 -9.76 -0.48 19.35
N GLY A 119 -10.77 0.17 19.94
CA GLY A 119 -12.06 -0.46 20.22
C GLY A 119 -12.12 -1.03 21.63
N PRO A 120 -13.02 -1.99 21.91
CA PRO A 120 -13.09 -2.64 23.21
C PRO A 120 -11.89 -3.55 23.45
N GLY A 121 -11.06 -3.19 24.42
CA GLY A 121 -9.80 -3.87 24.61
C GLY A 121 -8.84 -3.09 25.47
N THR A 122 -7.74 -3.74 25.82
CA THR A 122 -6.52 -3.00 26.21
C THR A 122 -5.62 -3.06 24.99
N ASP A 123 -5.55 -1.95 24.25
CA ASP A 123 -4.86 -1.90 22.96
C ASP A 123 -3.63 -1.00 23.05
N GLY A 124 -2.57 -1.41 22.36
CA GLY A 124 -1.37 -0.60 22.20
C GLY A 124 -1.34 -0.02 20.81
N CYS A 125 -1.56 1.30 20.66
CA CYS A 125 -1.39 1.97 19.37
C CYS A 125 -0.27 3.02 19.31
N THR A 126 0.34 3.11 18.13
CA THR A 126 1.35 4.11 17.76
C THR A 126 1.12 4.56 16.31
N GLY A 127 1.45 5.80 15.93
CA GLY A 127 1.25 6.29 14.55
C GLY A 127 1.73 7.71 14.27
N GLY A 128 1.68 8.13 13.00
CA GLY A 128 1.90 9.50 12.54
C GLY A 128 0.59 10.28 12.62
N VAL A 129 0.49 11.27 13.51
CA VAL A 129 -0.78 11.47 14.22
C VAL A 129 -1.77 12.45 13.55
N VAL A 130 -3.04 12.03 13.40
CA VAL A 130 -4.22 12.93 13.41
C VAL A 130 -5.19 12.59 14.55
N THR A 131 -5.50 11.32 14.82
CA THR A 131 -6.36 10.92 15.96
C THR A 131 -6.05 9.49 16.41
N ILE A 132 -5.91 9.27 17.72
CA ILE A 132 -5.66 7.96 18.33
C ILE A 132 -6.61 7.77 19.53
N ASP A 133 -7.46 6.75 19.48
CA ASP A 133 -8.26 6.23 20.61
C ASP A 133 -7.93 4.75 20.84
N CYS A 134 -6.98 4.47 21.73
CA CYS A 134 -6.46 3.12 22.00
C CYS A 134 -7.12 2.38 23.15
N GLU A 135 -8.04 3.01 23.87
CA GLU A 135 -8.70 2.38 25.00
C GLU A 135 -10.10 2.95 25.12
N THR A 136 -11.11 2.18 24.70
CA THR A 136 -12.50 2.54 25.04
C THR A 136 -12.88 2.11 26.47
N THR A 137 -11.98 1.48 27.23
CA THR A 137 -12.20 1.20 28.66
C THR A 137 -11.85 2.39 29.56
N ARG A 138 -12.52 3.54 29.38
CA ARG A 138 -12.64 4.46 30.52
C ARG A 138 -13.51 3.79 31.58
N THR A 139 -12.86 3.17 32.55
CA THR A 139 -13.39 3.15 33.91
C THR A 139 -13.72 4.59 34.29
N ALA A 140 -14.94 4.81 34.78
CA ALA A 140 -15.34 6.11 35.31
C ALA A 140 -14.27 6.60 36.31
N PRO A 141 -13.83 7.87 36.26
CA PRO A 141 -12.88 8.38 37.24
C PRO A 141 -13.48 8.25 38.65
N PRO A 142 -12.73 7.78 39.66
CA PRO A 142 -13.24 7.74 41.02
C PRO A 142 -13.37 9.18 41.52
N ASN A 143 -14.57 9.52 41.94
CA ASN A 143 -14.93 10.74 42.67
C ASN A 143 -14.95 12.06 41.88
N SER A 144 -16.12 12.36 41.30
CA SER A 144 -16.75 13.67 41.53
C SER A 144 -18.17 13.43 42.03
N LEU A 145 -18.43 13.86 43.25
CA LEU A 145 -19.63 13.61 44.06
C LEU A 145 -20.80 14.50 43.63
N GLY A 146 -22.01 13.94 43.63
CA GLY A 146 -23.21 14.71 43.97
C GLY A 146 -24.50 14.37 43.21
N GLY A 147 -25.35 13.52 43.80
CA GLY A 147 -26.81 13.75 43.74
C GLY A 147 -27.70 12.63 43.21
N GLY A 148 -28.10 11.72 44.10
CA GLY A 148 -29.50 11.31 44.24
C GLY A 148 -30.09 10.36 43.20
N ALA A 149 -30.09 9.06 43.53
CA ALA A 149 -31.09 8.13 43.00
C ALA A 149 -32.48 8.51 43.52
N ALA A 150 -33.40 8.83 42.61
CA ALA A 150 -34.85 8.82 42.85
C ALA A 150 -35.46 7.68 41.99
N PRO A 151 -36.48 6.96 42.50
CA PRO A 151 -37.02 5.77 41.83
C PRO A 151 -37.76 6.13 40.52
N PRO A 152 -37.91 5.17 39.58
CA PRO A 152 -38.45 5.45 38.26
C PRO A 152 -39.93 5.84 38.34
N THR A 153 -40.26 6.97 37.72
CA THR A 153 -41.65 7.35 37.39
C THR A 153 -42.06 6.73 36.05
N PRO A 154 -43.35 6.37 35.86
CA PRO A 154 -43.83 5.70 34.65
C PRO A 154 -43.77 6.64 33.43
N PRO A 155 -43.69 6.09 32.19
CA PRO A 155 -43.42 6.87 31.00
C PRO A 155 -44.61 7.76 30.61
N PRO A 156 -44.41 9.02 30.22
CA PRO A 156 -45.45 9.80 29.56
C PRO A 156 -45.59 9.37 28.10
N THR A 157 -46.84 9.36 27.66
CA THR A 157 -47.33 8.95 26.35
C THR A 157 -46.80 9.81 25.20
N THR A 158 -46.38 9.11 24.14
CA THR A 158 -46.25 9.54 22.73
C THR A 158 -46.64 10.97 22.37
N THR A 159 -45.64 11.77 22.03
CA THR A 159 -45.80 12.85 21.04
C THR A 159 -44.53 12.89 20.18
N THR A 160 -44.64 12.43 18.93
CA THR A 160 -43.57 12.42 17.93
C THR A 160 -43.17 13.86 17.58
N ALA A 161 -41.92 14.22 17.85
CA ALA A 161 -41.30 15.40 17.24
C ALA A 161 -41.10 15.16 15.73
N PRO A 162 -41.31 16.17 14.87
CA PRO A 162 -41.04 16.04 13.43
C PRO A 162 -39.54 15.81 13.19
N PRO A 163 -39.18 15.05 12.14
CA PRO A 163 -37.78 14.79 11.81
C PRO A 163 -37.05 16.09 11.42
N PRO A 164 -35.74 16.20 11.69
CA PRO A 164 -34.94 17.35 11.27
C PRO A 164 -34.95 17.49 9.74
N PRO A 165 -34.84 18.72 9.20
CA PRO A 165 -34.78 18.94 7.77
C PRO A 165 -33.53 18.26 7.17
N PRO A 166 -33.60 17.81 5.89
CA PRO A 166 -32.46 17.20 5.23
C PRO A 166 -31.28 18.20 5.13
N PRO A 167 -30.04 17.70 5.14
CA PRO A 167 -28.86 18.55 4.98
C PRO A 167 -28.89 19.28 3.61
N PRO A 168 -28.29 20.48 3.52
CA PRO A 168 -28.21 21.22 2.27
C PRO A 168 -27.42 20.41 1.22
N PRO A 169 -27.73 20.59 -0.08
CA PRO A 169 -27.00 19.93 -1.15
C PRO A 169 -25.51 20.34 -1.12
N PRO A 170 -24.61 19.44 -1.54
CA PRO A 170 -23.18 19.74 -1.60
C PRO A 170 -22.91 20.92 -2.54
N PRO A 171 -21.88 21.74 -2.27
CA PRO A 171 -21.51 22.83 -3.15
C PRO A 171 -21.14 22.31 -4.54
N PRO A 172 -21.35 23.11 -5.61
CA PRO A 172 -20.97 22.72 -6.96
C PRO A 172 -19.46 22.46 -7.05
N PRO A 173 -19.03 21.53 -7.92
CA PRO A 173 -17.62 21.23 -8.11
C PRO A 173 -16.85 22.49 -8.55
N PRO A 174 -15.58 22.66 -8.13
CA PRO A 174 -14.76 23.76 -8.58
C PRO A 174 -14.56 23.72 -10.10
N PRO A 175 -14.38 24.88 -10.75
CA PRO A 175 -14.12 24.92 -12.20
C PRO A 175 -12.85 24.13 -12.55
N PRO A 176 -12.79 23.53 -13.76
CA PRO A 176 -11.62 22.80 -14.19
C PRO A 176 -10.38 23.71 -14.22
N PRO A 177 -9.19 23.20 -13.85
CA PRO A 177 -7.97 23.97 -13.88
C PRO A 177 -7.65 24.44 -15.32
N PRO A 178 -6.98 25.59 -15.48
CA PRO A 178 -6.57 26.06 -16.80
C PRO A 178 -5.65 25.04 -17.49
N PRO A 179 -5.66 24.96 -18.83
CA PRO A 179 -4.79 24.06 -19.56
C PRO A 179 -3.31 24.38 -19.26
N PRO A 180 -2.46 23.35 -19.11
CA PRO A 180 -1.06 23.54 -18.77
C PRO A 180 -0.33 24.31 -19.89
N PRO A 181 0.66 25.14 -19.55
CA PRO A 181 1.52 25.80 -20.54
C PRO A 181 2.34 24.76 -21.34
N PRO A 182 2.78 25.07 -22.56
CA PRO A 182 3.60 24.17 -23.38
C PRO A 182 4.91 23.81 -22.65
N PRO A 183 5.41 22.57 -22.79
CA PRO A 183 6.51 22.08 -21.96
C PRO A 183 7.83 22.76 -22.34
N THR A 184 8.41 23.48 -21.37
CA THR A 184 9.84 23.79 -21.35
C THR A 184 10.56 22.67 -20.61
N THR A 185 11.59 22.11 -21.23
CA THR A 185 12.50 21.11 -20.68
C THR A 185 13.04 21.54 -19.32
N THR A 186 12.46 21.01 -18.24
CA THR A 186 13.02 21.04 -16.89
C THR A 186 12.41 19.85 -16.15
N THR A 187 13.25 18.98 -15.63
CA THR A 187 12.88 17.79 -14.84
C THR A 187 11.81 18.17 -13.81
N ALA A 188 10.58 17.67 -13.99
CA ALA A 188 9.50 17.93 -13.06
C ALA A 188 9.85 17.36 -11.67
N PRO A 189 9.58 18.08 -10.57
CA PRO A 189 9.76 17.55 -9.22
C PRO A 189 8.97 16.25 -9.07
N GLY A 190 9.65 15.13 -8.83
CA GLY A 190 9.01 13.81 -8.59
C GLY A 190 9.30 12.73 -9.62
N ILE A 191 9.94 13.01 -10.75
CA ILE A 191 10.37 11.96 -11.70
C ILE A 191 11.75 11.43 -11.28
N PRO A 192 11.92 10.11 -11.06
CA PRO A 192 13.24 9.52 -10.80
C PRO A 192 14.22 9.81 -11.95
N ALA A 193 15.47 10.14 -11.65
CA ALA A 193 16.46 10.54 -12.65
C ALA A 193 16.62 9.53 -13.81
N ALA A 194 16.63 8.22 -13.51
CA ALA A 194 16.71 7.19 -14.55
C ALA A 194 15.46 7.17 -15.46
N ALA A 195 14.28 7.41 -14.89
CA ALA A 195 13.03 7.51 -15.64
C ALA A 195 12.97 8.78 -16.49
N ALA A 196 13.48 9.91 -15.99
CA ALA A 196 13.58 11.15 -16.75
C ALA A 196 14.47 10.97 -18.00
N THR A 197 15.67 10.40 -17.84
CA THR A 197 16.57 10.11 -18.96
C THR A 197 15.94 9.16 -19.98
N MET A 198 15.21 8.14 -19.52
CA MET A 198 14.53 7.20 -20.41
C MET A 198 13.35 7.85 -21.13
N LEU A 199 12.57 8.70 -20.45
CA LEU A 199 11.49 9.46 -21.05
C LEU A 199 12.00 10.40 -22.15
N ASP A 200 13.07 11.14 -21.87
CA ASP A 200 13.70 12.03 -22.86
C ASP A 200 14.09 11.22 -24.11
N ARG A 201 14.70 10.06 -23.91
CA ARG A 201 15.08 9.17 -25.01
C ARG A 201 13.88 8.64 -25.81
N ILE A 202 12.81 8.21 -25.13
CA ILE A 202 11.58 7.77 -25.81
C ILE A 202 10.99 8.92 -26.64
N ASN A 203 11.00 10.14 -26.11
CA ASN A 203 10.46 11.31 -26.81
C ASN A 203 11.33 11.75 -27.99
N GLU A 204 12.66 11.57 -27.94
CA GLU A 204 13.53 11.70 -29.11
C GLU A 204 13.15 10.70 -30.22
N VAL A 205 12.95 9.42 -29.84
CA VAL A 205 12.54 8.36 -30.79
C VAL A 205 11.19 8.68 -31.43
N ARG A 206 10.24 9.20 -30.64
CA ARG A 206 8.93 9.62 -31.14
C ARG A 206 9.00 10.82 -32.06
N ALA A 207 9.81 11.82 -31.73
CA ALA A 207 10.03 12.98 -32.60
C ALA A 207 10.60 12.55 -33.96
N ALA A 208 11.56 11.63 -33.98
CA ALA A 208 12.11 11.07 -35.22
C ALA A 208 11.07 10.29 -36.05
N ALA A 209 10.06 9.70 -35.40
CA ALA A 209 8.95 9.00 -36.03
C ALA A 209 7.75 9.92 -36.36
N GLY A 210 7.82 11.21 -36.05
CA GLY A 210 6.72 12.17 -36.28
C GLY A 210 5.53 12.02 -35.31
N ALA A 211 5.75 11.45 -34.12
CA ALA A 211 4.74 11.32 -33.06
C ALA A 211 4.94 12.37 -31.96
N GLU A 212 3.84 12.86 -31.38
CA GLU A 212 3.84 13.79 -30.25
C GLU A 212 4.53 13.19 -29.01
N PRO A 213 5.22 13.98 -28.18
CA PRO A 213 5.89 13.47 -26.98
C PRO A 213 4.91 12.89 -25.97
N LEU A 214 5.35 11.87 -25.24
CA LEU A 214 4.61 11.27 -24.14
C LEU A 214 4.82 12.05 -22.84
N THR A 215 3.77 12.11 -22.05
CA THR A 215 3.79 12.63 -20.69
C THR A 215 4.11 11.51 -19.70
N TYR A 216 5.02 11.76 -18.76
CA TYR A 216 5.27 10.82 -17.67
C TYR A 216 4.05 10.70 -16.76
N SER A 217 3.61 9.49 -16.48
CA SER A 217 2.59 9.22 -15.48
C SER A 217 3.19 8.52 -14.27
N VAL A 218 3.05 9.13 -13.09
CA VAL A 218 3.47 8.54 -11.82
C VAL A 218 2.70 7.25 -11.57
N GLU A 219 1.37 7.30 -11.69
CA GLU A 219 0.45 6.17 -11.49
C GLU A 219 0.83 4.95 -12.36
N ILE A 220 1.05 5.17 -13.65
CA ILE A 220 1.43 4.09 -14.57
C ILE A 220 2.87 3.62 -14.29
N SER A 221 3.77 4.50 -13.85
CA SER A 221 5.15 4.15 -13.49
C SER A 221 5.23 3.29 -12.25
N GLU A 222 4.31 3.45 -11.31
CA GLU A 222 4.21 2.59 -10.14
C GLU A 222 3.87 1.15 -10.54
N MET A 223 2.93 0.97 -11.47
CA MET A 223 2.60 -0.35 -12.06
C MET A 223 3.81 -0.98 -12.74
N ALA A 224 4.48 -0.19 -13.59
CA ALA A 224 5.67 -0.64 -14.30
C ALA A 224 6.79 -1.03 -13.33
N THR A 225 6.95 -0.28 -12.23
CA THR A 225 7.95 -0.57 -11.19
C THR A 225 7.63 -1.88 -10.47
N ALA A 226 6.37 -2.07 -10.06
CA ALA A 226 5.94 -3.29 -9.38
C ALA A 226 6.16 -4.53 -10.27
N TRP A 227 5.90 -4.43 -11.58
CA TRP A 227 6.18 -5.52 -12.51
C TRP A 227 7.69 -5.77 -12.68
N SER A 228 8.50 -4.71 -12.79
CA SER A 228 9.96 -4.84 -12.80
C SER A 228 10.52 -5.51 -11.53
N GLU A 229 9.94 -5.24 -10.35
CA GLU A 229 10.28 -5.90 -9.08
C GLU A 229 9.93 -7.40 -9.13
N GLN A 230 8.77 -7.78 -9.68
CA GLN A 230 8.38 -9.19 -9.83
C GLN A 230 9.26 -9.95 -10.81
N MET A 231 9.61 -9.34 -11.94
CA MET A 231 10.54 -9.92 -12.91
C MET A 231 11.92 -10.16 -12.29
N ALA A 232 12.41 -9.22 -11.49
CA ALA A 232 13.68 -9.35 -10.76
C ALA A 232 13.65 -10.49 -9.74
N ASN A 233 12.55 -10.62 -9.00
CA ASN A 233 12.50 -11.52 -7.85
C ASN A 233 12.20 -12.98 -8.21
N SER A 234 11.43 -13.28 -9.26
CA SER A 234 10.92 -14.67 -9.41
C SER A 234 10.41 -15.10 -10.79
N VAL A 235 10.09 -14.18 -11.71
CA VAL A 235 9.35 -14.54 -12.94
C VAL A 235 10.27 -14.73 -14.14
N GLY A 236 11.41 -14.01 -14.19
CA GLY A 236 12.17 -13.84 -15.43
C GLY A 236 11.45 -12.88 -16.39
N LEU A 237 12.03 -12.65 -17.57
CA LEU A 237 11.50 -11.67 -18.52
C LEU A 237 10.17 -12.15 -19.11
N ALA A 238 9.07 -11.48 -18.75
CA ALA A 238 7.73 -11.77 -19.24
C ALA A 238 6.88 -10.50 -19.29
N HIS A 239 5.90 -10.49 -20.19
CA HIS A 239 4.83 -9.49 -20.16
C HIS A 239 3.94 -9.69 -18.94
N ASN A 240 3.41 -8.60 -18.40
CA ASN A 240 2.43 -8.66 -17.32
C ASN A 240 1.14 -9.33 -17.80
N PRO A 241 0.74 -10.50 -17.24
CA PRO A 241 -0.44 -11.24 -17.71
C PRO A 241 -1.77 -10.55 -17.37
N ASN A 242 -1.78 -9.63 -16.40
CA ASN A 242 -2.99 -8.98 -15.88
C ASN A 242 -3.12 -7.53 -16.36
N TYR A 243 -2.36 -7.15 -17.39
CA TYR A 243 -2.12 -5.78 -17.81
C TYR A 243 -3.37 -4.96 -18.20
N VAL A 244 -4.34 -5.62 -18.85
CA VAL A 244 -5.58 -4.99 -19.35
C VAL A 244 -6.60 -4.74 -18.22
N GLU A 245 -6.47 -5.42 -17.09
CA GLU A 245 -7.37 -5.32 -15.94
C GLU A 245 -6.84 -4.36 -14.84
N GLN A 246 -5.61 -3.87 -14.97
CA GLN A 246 -4.86 -3.15 -13.93
C GLN A 246 -4.74 -1.63 -14.13
N THR A 247 -5.27 -1.05 -15.22
CA THR A 247 -5.04 0.39 -15.51
C THR A 247 -6.08 1.27 -14.83
N PRO A 248 -5.73 2.08 -13.81
CA PRO A 248 -6.71 2.87 -13.08
C PRO A 248 -7.06 4.16 -13.83
N GLY A 249 -8.34 4.52 -13.92
CA GLY A 249 -8.77 5.78 -14.53
C GLY A 249 -8.89 5.77 -16.05
N ASN A 250 -9.93 5.13 -16.60
CA ASN A 250 -10.38 5.23 -18.01
C ASN A 250 -9.29 5.20 -19.11
N TRP A 251 -8.12 4.59 -18.90
CA TRP A 251 -7.12 4.45 -19.96
C TRP A 251 -7.55 3.37 -20.96
N PHE A 252 -7.52 3.66 -22.25
CA PHE A 252 -8.12 2.77 -23.27
C PHE A 252 -7.13 1.95 -24.10
N ALA A 253 -5.85 2.27 -24.03
CA ALA A 253 -4.85 1.57 -24.83
C ALA A 253 -3.57 1.45 -24.02
N VAL A 254 -3.31 0.26 -23.49
CA VAL A 254 -2.09 0.00 -22.72
C VAL A 254 -1.25 -1.03 -23.45
N ALA A 255 -0.03 -0.64 -23.84
CA ALA A 255 0.97 -1.57 -24.38
C ALA A 255 2.21 -1.57 -23.51
N GLU A 256 2.85 -2.72 -23.41
CA GLU A 256 4.00 -2.94 -22.56
C GLU A 256 5.25 -3.23 -23.38
N ASN A 257 6.37 -2.65 -22.97
CA ASN A 257 7.70 -3.11 -23.34
C ASN A 257 8.43 -3.55 -22.07
N VAL A 258 9.02 -4.74 -22.09
CA VAL A 258 9.88 -5.23 -20.99
C VAL A 258 11.27 -5.56 -21.51
N ALA A 259 12.29 -5.25 -20.72
CA ALA A 259 13.67 -5.61 -21.02
C ALA A 259 14.50 -5.74 -19.74
N TYR A 260 15.62 -6.44 -19.82
CA TYR A 260 16.67 -6.37 -18.81
C TYR A 260 18.04 -6.18 -19.50
N ALA A 261 18.94 -5.46 -18.85
CA ALA A 261 20.31 -5.26 -19.32
C ALA A 261 21.23 -4.86 -18.15
N GLY A 262 22.50 -4.55 -18.43
CA GLY A 262 23.43 -4.03 -17.41
C GLY A 262 23.12 -2.59 -16.98
N SER A 263 22.27 -1.87 -17.71
CA SER A 263 21.79 -0.53 -17.34
C SER A 263 20.47 -0.19 -18.02
N ALA A 264 19.77 0.81 -17.50
CA ALA A 264 18.54 1.33 -18.10
C ALA A 264 18.74 1.81 -19.55
N THR A 265 19.88 2.45 -19.86
CA THR A 265 20.23 2.90 -21.22
C THR A 265 20.46 1.73 -22.17
N GLN A 266 21.09 0.66 -21.70
CA GLN A 266 21.26 -0.55 -22.51
C GLN A 266 19.93 -1.24 -22.76
N ALA A 267 19.08 -1.36 -21.74
CA ALA A 267 17.74 -1.92 -21.88
C ALA A 267 16.90 -1.10 -22.89
N GLN A 268 16.95 0.23 -22.79
CA GLN A 268 16.32 1.14 -23.75
C GLN A 268 16.82 0.89 -25.19
N SER A 269 18.12 0.70 -25.38
CA SER A 269 18.71 0.39 -26.69
C SER A 269 18.22 -0.96 -27.25
N VAL A 270 18.03 -1.96 -26.39
CA VAL A 270 17.45 -3.26 -26.80
C VAL A 270 16.01 -3.10 -27.26
N LEU A 271 15.21 -2.29 -26.54
CA LEU A 271 13.83 -2.00 -26.91
C LEU A 271 13.75 -1.25 -28.25
N GLU A 272 14.61 -0.26 -28.49
CA GLU A 272 14.63 0.51 -29.75
C GLU A 272 14.97 -0.34 -30.98
N ASN A 273 15.76 -1.39 -30.82
CA ASN A 273 16.16 -2.29 -31.91
C ASN A 273 15.20 -3.47 -32.14
N SER A 274 14.09 -3.54 -31.39
CA SER A 274 13.04 -4.54 -31.56
C SER A 274 11.84 -3.91 -32.27
N SER A 275 11.42 -4.47 -33.41
CA SER A 275 10.33 -3.91 -34.21
C SER A 275 9.01 -3.80 -33.43
N GLY A 276 8.68 -4.79 -32.59
CA GLY A 276 7.47 -4.77 -31.76
C GLY A 276 7.52 -3.68 -30.68
N HIS A 277 8.65 -3.58 -29.98
CA HIS A 277 8.82 -2.59 -28.92
C HIS A 277 8.92 -1.15 -29.47
N TYR A 278 9.59 -0.98 -30.61
CA TYR A 278 9.66 0.28 -31.34
C TYR A 278 8.28 0.74 -31.82
N ALA A 279 7.44 -0.18 -32.29
CA ALA A 279 6.06 0.12 -32.67
C ALA A 279 5.22 0.60 -31.47
N ASN A 280 5.43 0.07 -30.27
CA ASN A 280 4.78 0.58 -29.06
C ASN A 280 5.26 2.00 -28.71
N MET A 281 6.57 2.24 -28.72
CA MET A 281 7.14 3.57 -28.43
C MET A 281 6.64 4.67 -29.37
N THR A 282 6.48 4.35 -30.65
CA THR A 282 6.13 5.34 -31.70
C THR A 282 4.64 5.42 -32.02
N ARG A 283 3.78 4.65 -31.35
CA ARG A 283 2.35 4.68 -31.63
C ARG A 283 1.74 6.03 -31.23
N ALA A 284 1.13 6.71 -32.20
CA ALA A 284 0.58 8.06 -32.05
C ALA A 284 -0.62 8.13 -31.10
N THR A 285 -1.32 7.02 -30.84
CA THR A 285 -2.48 6.99 -29.94
C THR A 285 -2.11 7.12 -28.47
N TYR A 286 -0.87 6.81 -28.09
CA TYR A 286 -0.43 6.95 -26.70
C TYR A 286 -0.05 8.40 -26.40
N THR A 287 -0.51 8.87 -25.25
CA THR A 287 -0.25 10.23 -24.74
C THR A 287 0.59 10.20 -23.46
N HIS A 288 0.64 9.05 -22.77
CA HIS A 288 1.35 8.89 -21.51
C HIS A 288 2.24 7.66 -21.50
N VAL A 289 3.24 7.67 -20.62
CA VAL A 289 4.07 6.50 -20.32
C VAL A 289 4.39 6.39 -18.84
N GLY A 290 4.32 5.17 -18.32
CA GLY A 290 4.88 4.80 -17.03
C GLY A 290 6.20 4.03 -17.20
N LEU A 291 7.20 4.36 -16.40
CA LEU A 291 8.54 3.79 -16.50
C LEU A 291 8.96 3.15 -15.17
N GLY A 292 9.13 1.84 -15.18
CA GLY A 292 9.57 1.04 -14.03
C GLY A 292 11.00 0.55 -14.22
N ILE A 293 11.93 1.07 -13.41
CA ILE A 293 13.36 0.76 -13.51
C ILE A 293 13.82 0.21 -12.16
N VAL A 294 14.16 -1.07 -12.11
CA VAL A 294 14.57 -1.79 -10.89
C VAL A 294 15.97 -2.36 -11.10
N VAL A 295 16.87 -2.08 -10.17
CA VAL A 295 18.24 -2.60 -10.20
C VAL A 295 18.35 -3.74 -9.20
N ASP A 296 18.71 -4.93 -9.70
CA ASP A 296 18.99 -6.12 -8.90
C ASP A 296 20.39 -6.65 -9.25
N GLY A 297 21.34 -6.41 -8.35
CA GLY A 297 22.76 -6.68 -8.59
C GLY A 297 23.30 -5.95 -9.83
N ASN A 298 23.77 -6.72 -10.81
CA ASN A 298 24.30 -6.21 -12.09
C ASN A 298 23.24 -6.14 -13.20
N ILE A 299 21.98 -6.42 -12.89
CA ILE A 299 20.88 -6.44 -13.85
C ILE A 299 19.94 -5.29 -13.54
N THR A 300 19.59 -4.53 -14.56
CA THR A 300 18.53 -3.53 -14.52
C THR A 300 17.33 -4.06 -15.30
N TRP A 301 16.20 -4.19 -14.63
CA TRP A 301 14.90 -4.58 -15.16
C TRP A 301 14.10 -3.33 -15.51
N VAL A 302 13.57 -3.28 -16.72
CA VAL A 302 12.86 -2.14 -17.28
C VAL A 302 11.50 -2.57 -17.79
N THR A 303 10.48 -1.83 -17.39
CA THR A 303 9.11 -1.92 -17.91
C THR A 303 8.68 -0.53 -18.40
N GLN A 304 8.13 -0.46 -19.61
CA GLN A 304 7.52 0.74 -20.17
C GLN A 304 6.05 0.46 -20.46
N ASN A 305 5.19 1.24 -19.83
CA ASN A 305 3.76 1.11 -19.96
C ASN A 305 3.20 2.31 -20.69
N PHE A 306 2.80 2.15 -21.94
CA PHE A 306 2.25 3.22 -22.76
C PHE A 306 0.75 3.31 -22.55
N ALA A 307 0.19 4.49 -22.38
CA ALA A 307 -1.25 4.68 -22.18
C ALA A 307 -1.83 5.84 -22.98
N ALA A 308 -3.14 5.80 -23.19
CA ALA A 308 -3.93 6.87 -23.79
C ALA A 308 -5.08 7.28 -22.86
N TYR A 309 -5.16 8.57 -22.51
CA TYR A 309 -6.31 9.15 -21.81
C TYR A 309 -7.40 9.51 -22.84
N PRO A 310 -8.70 9.30 -22.55
CA PRO A 310 -9.81 9.66 -23.44
C PRO A 310 -9.93 11.16 -23.73
#